data_AF-A0A0D6M223-F1
#
_entry.id   AF-A0A0D6M223-F1
#
_cell.length_a   1.000
_cell.length_b   1.000
_cell.length_c   1.000
_cell.angle_alpha   90.00
_cell.angle_beta   90.00
_cell.angle_gamma   90.00
#
_symmetry.space_group_name_H-M   'P 1'
#
loop_
_entity.id
_entity.type
_entity.pdbx_description
1 polymer ?
#
loop_
_entity_poly.entity_id
_entity_poly.type
_entity_poly.pdbx_seq_one_letter_code
_entity_poly.pdbx_strand_id
1 'polypeptide(L)'
;MIDFGNGQPNKDETTDVSHEKLTALFKYLNVLTGKLEIINTQFRNLSFFRPLFSVTGATGEASEVLLIANNSKLETMAGGALLYPVIDRIRIEDNPMLDVNCSHVLENYATLRTIRRNRVNCGCELDGSLTTTNIDTIPDNCDYIFGKLEISGENSPNAEVLTRKFGKATNITGELAILNTNLTSLEFLSNLVNITSKYNVYAEEFIEQFVRIENNVMLERLGWDKLEVVYMSTVSISANPKLCYTVAELDALLYSEYVNVIEGKLCAVIYLFVLLTTQSSRCQTKNVSVSIELLRPILVVTNKTAKPSAWPVSQIIRRKEVEQ
;
A
#
# COMPACT_ATOMS: atom_id res chain seq x y z
N MET A 1 -21.40 21.78 -3.29
CA MET A 1 -22.49 20.77 -3.23
C MET A 1 -22.13 19.75 -2.15
N ILE A 2 -23.08 19.46 -1.26
CA ILE A 2 -23.04 18.24 -0.43
C ILE A 2 -24.05 17.30 -1.08
N ASP A 3 -23.59 16.21 -1.68
CA ASP A 3 -24.46 15.18 -2.25
C ASP A 3 -24.34 13.89 -1.43
N PHE A 4 -25.49 13.26 -1.20
CA PHE A 4 -25.64 11.97 -0.55
C PHE A 4 -26.28 11.05 -1.58
N GLY A 5 -25.44 10.42 -2.40
CA GLY A 5 -25.84 9.78 -3.65
C GLY A 5 -27.01 8.80 -3.52
N ASN A 6 -28.22 9.27 -3.84
CA ASN A 6 -29.44 8.49 -4.11
C ASN A 6 -30.05 8.86 -5.48
N GLY A 7 -29.20 9.18 -6.47
CA GLY A 7 -29.61 9.22 -7.87
C GLY A 7 -30.41 10.44 -8.33
N GLN A 8 -30.07 11.65 -7.88
CA GLN A 8 -30.58 12.85 -8.55
C GLN A 8 -29.59 14.03 -8.49
N PRO A 9 -29.11 14.55 -9.64
CA PRO A 9 -28.21 15.69 -9.66
C PRO A 9 -29.00 16.96 -9.39
N ASN A 10 -28.68 17.69 -8.32
CA ASN A 10 -29.24 19.02 -8.09
C ASN A 10 -28.10 20.05 -7.91
N LYS A 11 -28.00 20.88 -8.95
CA LYS A 11 -27.35 22.18 -9.14
C LYS A 11 -26.39 22.74 -8.06
N ASP A 12 -25.27 23.20 -8.61
CA ASP A 12 -24.28 24.20 -8.18
C ASP A 12 -24.69 25.24 -7.12
N GLU A 13 -23.63 25.68 -6.41
CA GLU A 13 -23.43 27.00 -5.78
C GLU A 13 -24.67 27.67 -5.16
N THR A 14 -24.66 27.90 -3.83
CA THR A 14 -25.56 28.79 -3.04
C THR A 14 -26.67 28.16 -2.18
N THR A 15 -26.53 26.95 -1.64
CA THR A 15 -27.41 26.59 -0.51
C THR A 15 -27.07 27.50 0.68
N ASP A 16 -27.95 28.49 0.94
CA ASP A 16 -27.95 29.46 2.05
C ASP A 16 -28.19 28.79 3.43
N VAL A 17 -27.61 27.59 3.60
CA VAL A 17 -27.77 26.77 4.79
C VAL A 17 -26.56 27.05 5.68
N SER A 18 -26.81 27.70 6.80
CA SER A 18 -25.76 28.00 7.78
C SER A 18 -25.15 26.73 8.35
N HIS A 19 -23.90 26.86 8.81
CA HIS A 19 -23.18 25.80 9.52
C HIS A 19 -23.98 25.23 10.70
N GLU A 20 -24.74 26.09 11.40
CA GLU A 20 -25.61 25.69 12.52
C GLU A 20 -26.77 24.81 12.04
N LYS A 21 -27.42 25.16 10.92
CA LYS A 21 -28.49 24.35 10.33
C LYS A 21 -27.97 22.97 9.90
N LEU A 22 -26.79 22.89 9.28
CA LEU A 22 -26.16 21.62 8.92
C LEU A 22 -25.81 20.80 10.16
N THR A 23 -25.29 21.44 11.21
CA THR A 23 -24.98 20.78 12.47
C THR A 23 -26.24 20.18 13.11
N ALA A 24 -27.35 20.90 13.08
CA ALA A 24 -28.63 20.40 13.58
C ALA A 24 -29.16 19.23 12.72
N LEU A 25 -29.02 19.33 11.40
CA LEU A 25 -29.47 18.31 10.45
C LEU A 25 -28.70 16.99 10.62
N PHE A 26 -27.39 17.04 10.79
CA PHE A 26 -26.51 15.87 10.88
C PHE A 26 -26.17 15.45 12.31
N LYS A 27 -26.86 16.03 13.31
CA LYS A 27 -26.61 15.81 14.74
C LYS A 27 -26.56 14.33 15.15
N TYR A 28 -27.32 13.48 14.46
CA TYR A 28 -27.44 12.04 14.73
C TYR A 28 -26.99 11.17 13.55
N LEU A 29 -26.40 11.77 12.50
CA LEU A 29 -25.92 11.04 11.34
C LEU A 29 -24.58 10.39 11.67
N ASN A 30 -24.62 9.14 12.11
CA ASN A 30 -23.43 8.39 12.52
C ASN A 30 -22.86 7.50 11.40
N VAL A 31 -23.75 6.97 10.56
CA VAL A 31 -23.43 6.08 9.44
C VAL A 31 -24.18 6.58 8.21
N LEU A 32 -23.48 6.65 7.09
CA LEU A 32 -24.05 6.95 5.79
C LEU A 32 -23.85 5.77 4.85
N THR A 33 -24.91 5.27 4.24
CA THR A 33 -24.82 4.31 3.14
C THR A 33 -24.83 5.06 1.83
N GLY A 34 -23.88 4.75 0.95
CA GLY A 34 -23.69 5.42 -0.34
C GLY A 34 -22.40 6.24 -0.36
N LYS A 35 -22.47 7.40 -1.01
CA LYS A 35 -21.32 8.29 -1.23
C LYS A 35 -21.53 9.62 -0.54
N LEU A 36 -20.48 10.13 0.11
CA LEU A 36 -20.40 11.49 0.63
C LEU A 36 -19.55 12.35 -0.31
N GLU A 37 -20.15 13.35 -0.93
CA GLU A 37 -19.45 14.31 -1.78
C GLU A 37 -19.47 15.71 -1.15
N ILE A 38 -18.31 16.35 -1.07
CA ILE A 38 -18.11 17.71 -0.56
C ILE A 38 -17.26 18.45 -1.60
N ILE A 39 -17.93 19.07 -2.56
CA ILE A 39 -17.26 19.62 -3.76
C ILE A 39 -17.61 21.09 -3.95
N ASN A 40 -16.64 21.92 -4.32
CA ASN A 40 -16.85 23.34 -4.66
C ASN A 40 -17.62 24.11 -3.56
N THR A 41 -17.34 23.83 -2.28
CA THR A 41 -18.00 24.48 -1.16
C THR A 41 -17.22 25.69 -0.66
N GLN A 42 -17.90 26.57 0.08
CA GLN A 42 -17.29 27.71 0.77
C GLN A 42 -17.00 27.41 2.25
N PHE A 43 -17.11 26.14 2.67
CA PHE A 43 -16.89 25.76 4.06
C PHE A 43 -15.43 25.89 4.43
N ARG A 44 -15.18 26.38 5.65
CA ARG A 44 -13.85 26.39 6.25
C ARG A 44 -13.55 25.13 7.05
N ASN A 45 -14.58 24.45 7.54
CA ASN A 45 -14.45 23.19 8.25
C ASN A 45 -15.68 22.29 8.09
N LEU A 46 -15.54 21.02 8.44
CA LEU A 46 -16.60 19.99 8.32
C LEU A 46 -17.16 19.53 9.68
N SER A 47 -17.07 20.35 10.73
CA SER A 47 -17.49 19.93 12.09
C SER A 47 -18.97 19.57 12.21
N PHE A 48 -19.82 19.98 11.28
CA PHE A 48 -21.22 19.52 11.21
C PHE A 48 -21.35 18.02 10.95
N PHE A 49 -20.31 17.35 10.43
CA PHE A 49 -20.24 15.89 10.29
C PHE A 49 -19.52 15.20 11.44
N ARG A 50 -19.26 15.86 12.57
CA ARG A 50 -18.53 15.24 13.69
C ARG A 50 -19.11 13.91 14.19
N PRO A 51 -20.43 13.67 14.19
CA PRO A 51 -20.98 12.36 14.57
C PRO A 51 -20.73 11.25 13.54
N LEU A 52 -20.49 11.61 12.26
CA LEU A 52 -20.31 10.66 11.16
C LEU A 52 -18.96 9.97 11.29
N PHE A 53 -18.98 8.68 11.57
CA PHE A 53 -17.77 7.87 11.73
C PHE A 53 -17.63 6.79 10.65
N SER A 54 -18.67 6.52 9.86
CA SER A 54 -18.62 5.51 8.80
C SER A 54 -19.43 5.93 7.57
N VAL A 55 -18.82 5.76 6.39
CA VAL A 55 -19.52 5.77 5.10
C VAL A 55 -19.25 4.43 4.45
N THR A 56 -20.31 3.74 4.04
CA THR A 56 -20.22 2.41 3.45
C THR A 56 -20.78 2.42 2.04
N GLY A 57 -20.09 1.78 1.09
CA GLY A 57 -20.62 1.56 -0.25
C GLY A 57 -22.01 0.89 -0.23
N ALA A 58 -22.82 1.18 -1.24
CA ALA A 58 -24.14 0.58 -1.39
C ALA A 58 -24.08 -0.86 -1.97
N THR A 59 -22.94 -1.25 -2.53
CA THR A 59 -22.70 -2.54 -3.19
C THR A 59 -21.48 -3.24 -2.57
N GLY A 60 -21.38 -4.56 -2.74
CA GLY A 60 -20.25 -5.37 -2.26
C GLY A 60 -18.94 -5.17 -3.04
N GLU A 61 -18.84 -4.11 -3.85
CA GLU A 61 -17.65 -3.77 -4.63
C GLU A 61 -17.01 -2.49 -4.09
N ALA A 62 -15.69 -2.34 -4.26
CA ALA A 62 -14.99 -1.13 -3.88
C ALA A 62 -15.54 0.08 -4.67
N SER A 63 -16.22 0.98 -3.98
CA SER A 63 -16.83 2.18 -4.56
C SER A 63 -16.16 3.44 -4.00
N GLU A 64 -16.24 4.57 -4.71
CA GLU A 64 -15.81 5.84 -4.12
C GLU A 64 -16.85 6.29 -3.09
N VAL A 65 -16.51 6.16 -1.80
CA VAL A 65 -17.42 6.48 -0.69
C VAL A 65 -17.24 7.90 -0.16
N LEU A 66 -16.05 8.49 -0.32
CA LEU A 66 -15.76 9.84 0.12
C LEU A 66 -15.04 10.61 -0.98
N LEU A 67 -15.63 11.74 -1.36
CA LEU A 67 -15.04 12.71 -2.28
C LEU A 67 -15.05 14.11 -1.65
N ILE A 68 -13.88 14.65 -1.32
CA ILE A 68 -13.69 16.03 -0.88
C ILE A 68 -12.83 16.74 -1.91
N ALA A 69 -13.42 17.55 -2.78
CA ALA A 69 -12.71 18.13 -3.92
C ALA A 69 -12.97 19.62 -4.15
N ASN A 70 -11.94 20.35 -4.60
CA ASN A 70 -12.08 21.73 -5.09
C ASN A 70 -12.67 22.70 -4.05
N ASN A 71 -12.42 22.48 -2.75
CA ASN A 71 -12.87 23.40 -1.70
C ASN A 71 -11.77 24.39 -1.37
N SER A 72 -11.77 25.55 -2.04
CA SER A 72 -10.70 26.55 -1.97
C SER A 72 -10.51 27.19 -0.58
N LYS A 73 -11.54 27.14 0.28
CA LYS A 73 -11.51 27.72 1.64
C LYS A 73 -11.47 26.68 2.76
N LEU A 74 -11.48 25.38 2.43
CA LEU A 74 -11.55 24.34 3.44
C LEU A 74 -10.19 24.18 4.13
N GLU A 75 -10.14 24.47 5.42
CA GLU A 75 -8.90 24.50 6.22
C GLU A 75 -8.70 23.19 7.01
N THR A 76 -9.79 22.55 7.44
CA THR A 76 -9.72 21.36 8.30
C THR A 76 -10.98 20.51 8.20
N MET A 77 -10.84 19.19 8.40
CA MET A 77 -11.97 18.29 8.60
C MET A 77 -12.65 18.44 9.97
N ALA A 78 -11.97 19.00 10.98
CA ALA A 78 -12.51 19.31 12.32
C ALA A 78 -13.30 18.15 12.98
N GLY A 79 -12.83 16.92 12.80
CA GLY A 79 -13.49 15.72 13.33
C GLY A 79 -14.66 15.19 12.50
N GLY A 80 -15.11 15.93 11.48
CA GLY A 80 -16.08 15.42 10.51
C GLY A 80 -15.39 14.74 9.33
N ALA A 81 -16.03 13.73 8.73
CA ALA A 81 -15.45 12.93 7.67
C ALA A 81 -14.08 12.29 8.03
N LEU A 82 -13.83 12.09 9.34
CA LEU A 82 -12.77 11.23 9.88
C LEU A 82 -13.34 9.84 10.11
N LEU A 83 -13.48 9.09 9.01
CA LEU A 83 -14.13 7.80 8.95
C LEU A 83 -13.20 6.68 9.44
N TYR A 84 -13.78 5.64 10.02
CA TYR A 84 -13.04 4.53 10.64
C TYR A 84 -13.62 3.16 10.27
N PRO A 85 -12.76 2.17 9.99
CA PRO A 85 -11.75 2.21 8.92
C PRO A 85 -12.44 2.10 7.55
N VAL A 86 -11.83 2.66 6.51
CA VAL A 86 -12.43 2.64 5.16
C VAL A 86 -11.68 1.67 4.27
N ILE A 87 -12.43 0.69 3.76
CA ILE A 87 -11.98 -0.32 2.80
C ILE A 87 -12.26 0.10 1.35
N ASP A 88 -13.05 1.14 1.18
CA ASP A 88 -13.50 1.69 -0.08
C ASP A 88 -12.57 2.79 -0.61
N ARG A 89 -12.84 3.28 -1.81
CA ARG A 89 -12.05 4.34 -2.43
C ARG A 89 -12.35 5.69 -1.78
N ILE A 90 -11.30 6.41 -1.38
CA ILE A 90 -11.39 7.78 -0.86
C ILE A 90 -10.63 8.72 -1.79
N ARG A 91 -11.21 9.89 -2.04
CA ARG A 91 -10.55 10.96 -2.77
C ARG A 91 -10.69 12.31 -2.05
N ILE A 92 -9.56 12.90 -1.70
CA ILE A 92 -9.44 14.22 -1.07
C ILE A 92 -8.42 15.02 -1.89
N GLU A 93 -8.88 15.81 -2.85
CA GLU A 93 -7.97 16.49 -3.78
C GLU A 93 -8.33 17.95 -4.04
N ASP A 94 -7.35 18.75 -4.44
CA ASP A 94 -7.58 20.14 -4.84
C ASP A 94 -8.20 21.02 -3.75
N ASN A 95 -7.82 20.80 -2.49
CA ASN A 95 -8.22 21.65 -1.36
C ASN A 95 -6.98 22.39 -0.80
N PRO A 96 -6.58 23.53 -1.40
CA PRO A 96 -5.25 24.13 -1.18
C PRO A 96 -5.00 24.62 0.26
N MET A 97 -6.04 24.82 1.07
CA MET A 97 -5.92 25.23 2.48
C MET A 97 -6.03 24.06 3.47
N LEU A 98 -6.40 22.87 3.00
CA LEU A 98 -6.82 21.76 3.85
C LEU A 98 -5.64 21.03 4.48
N ASP A 99 -5.61 21.04 5.82
CA ASP A 99 -4.89 20.04 6.60
C ASP A 99 -5.79 18.81 6.78
N VAL A 100 -5.38 17.70 6.15
CA VAL A 100 -6.15 16.45 6.11
C VAL A 100 -6.02 15.61 7.39
N ASN A 101 -5.26 16.02 8.40
CA ASN A 101 -4.98 15.23 9.61
C ASN A 101 -4.26 13.91 9.30
N CYS A 102 -2.92 13.99 9.16
CA CYS A 102 -2.11 12.83 8.80
C CYS A 102 -2.19 11.66 9.79
N SER A 103 -2.35 11.92 11.09
CA SER A 103 -2.48 10.83 12.07
C SER A 103 -3.68 9.94 11.73
N HIS A 104 -4.84 10.55 11.44
CA HIS A 104 -6.04 9.80 11.07
C HIS A 104 -5.91 9.14 9.70
N VAL A 105 -5.42 9.91 8.71
CA VAL A 105 -5.35 9.49 7.30
C VAL A 105 -4.38 8.33 7.10
N LEU A 106 -3.24 8.31 7.79
CA LEU A 106 -2.28 7.22 7.70
C LEU A 106 -2.81 5.93 8.34
N GLU A 107 -3.60 6.05 9.41
CA GLU A 107 -4.20 4.90 10.10
C GLU A 107 -5.38 4.30 9.32
N ASN A 108 -6.29 5.16 8.84
CA ASN A 108 -7.60 4.73 8.36
C ASN A 108 -7.74 4.74 6.85
N TYR A 109 -6.98 5.57 6.13
CA TYR A 109 -7.10 5.76 4.67
C TYR A 109 -5.83 5.28 3.97
N ALA A 110 -5.29 4.14 4.40
CA ALA A 110 -4.01 3.64 3.88
C ALA A 110 -4.13 2.98 2.50
N THR A 111 -5.35 2.63 2.06
CA THR A 111 -5.62 1.89 0.82
C THR A 111 -6.63 2.60 -0.06
N LEU A 112 -6.57 2.34 -1.37
CA LEU A 112 -7.53 2.84 -2.37
C LEU A 112 -7.79 4.36 -2.21
N ARG A 113 -6.75 5.11 -1.92
CA ARG A 113 -6.82 6.54 -1.61
C ARG A 113 -6.35 7.39 -2.79
N THR A 114 -6.81 8.63 -2.80
CA THR A 114 -6.27 9.70 -3.61
C THR A 114 -6.29 10.99 -2.80
N ILE A 115 -5.16 11.40 -2.24
CA ILE A 115 -4.97 12.56 -1.37
C ILE A 115 -3.81 13.39 -1.91
N ARG A 116 -4.15 14.41 -2.70
CA ARG A 116 -3.16 15.22 -3.44
C ARG A 116 -3.63 16.65 -3.64
N ARG A 117 -2.69 17.56 -3.86
CA ARG A 117 -2.99 18.99 -4.11
C ARG A 117 -3.78 19.65 -2.96
N ASN A 118 -3.59 19.15 -1.73
CA ASN A 118 -4.01 19.80 -0.50
C ASN A 118 -2.82 20.51 0.16
N ARG A 119 -3.07 21.31 1.20
CA ARG A 119 -2.00 21.92 2.02
C ARG A 119 -1.08 20.84 2.62
N VAL A 120 -1.68 19.73 3.06
CA VAL A 120 -0.97 18.56 3.58
C VAL A 120 -1.56 17.30 2.96
N ASN A 121 -0.72 16.40 2.41
CA ASN A 121 -1.17 15.19 1.69
C ASN A 121 -0.81 13.87 2.39
N CYS A 122 0.08 13.93 3.39
CA CYS A 122 0.47 12.79 4.24
C CYS A 122 1.12 11.62 3.48
N GLY A 123 2.00 11.93 2.53
CA GLY A 123 2.72 10.96 1.71
C GLY A 123 2.63 11.30 0.22
N CYS A 124 3.16 10.41 -0.61
CA CYS A 124 3.09 10.48 -2.06
C CYS A 124 2.35 9.29 -2.59
N GLU A 125 1.41 9.55 -3.49
CA GLU A 125 0.66 8.52 -4.19
C GLU A 125 1.23 8.32 -5.57
N LEU A 126 1.50 7.06 -5.90
CA LEU A 126 2.10 6.65 -7.15
C LEU A 126 1.06 5.87 -7.96
N ASP A 127 0.69 6.44 -9.10
CA ASP A 127 -0.34 5.91 -10.01
C ASP A 127 0.24 4.84 -10.99
N GLY A 128 1.55 4.56 -10.95
CA GLY A 128 2.18 3.57 -11.82
C GLY A 128 3.69 3.75 -12.00
N SER A 129 4.21 3.28 -13.14
CA SER A 129 5.65 3.25 -13.44
C SER A 129 6.27 4.66 -13.47
N LEU A 130 7.36 4.82 -12.72
CA LEU A 130 8.16 6.03 -12.69
C LEU A 130 9.20 6.01 -13.80
N THR A 131 9.27 7.12 -14.51
CA THR A 131 10.20 7.37 -15.61
C THR A 131 10.89 8.70 -15.42
N THR A 132 11.96 8.94 -16.17
CA THR A 132 12.62 10.25 -16.25
C THR A 132 11.67 11.40 -16.63
N THR A 133 10.53 11.11 -17.25
CA THR A 133 9.57 12.14 -17.70
C THR A 133 8.51 12.49 -16.67
N ASN A 134 8.17 11.59 -15.75
CA ASN A 134 7.11 11.80 -14.75
C ASN A 134 7.63 11.95 -13.32
N ILE A 135 8.88 11.57 -13.03
CA ILE A 135 9.42 11.57 -11.68
C ILE A 135 9.40 12.95 -11.02
N ASP A 136 9.54 14.03 -11.78
CA ASP A 136 9.51 15.39 -11.25
C ASP A 136 8.10 15.85 -10.82
N THR A 137 7.05 15.13 -11.22
CA THR A 137 5.68 15.37 -10.72
C THR A 137 5.48 14.88 -9.29
N ILE A 138 6.36 13.99 -8.80
CA ILE A 138 6.34 13.47 -7.43
C ILE A 138 7.04 14.48 -6.51
N PRO A 139 6.48 14.83 -5.34
CA PRO A 139 7.16 15.68 -4.37
C PRO A 139 8.50 15.10 -3.92
N ASP A 140 9.47 15.98 -3.64
CA ASP A 140 10.72 15.56 -2.98
C ASP A 140 10.46 15.20 -1.52
N ASN A 141 11.36 14.40 -0.93
CA ASN A 141 11.33 14.04 0.49
C ASN A 141 10.03 13.34 0.92
N CYS A 142 9.59 12.37 0.13
CA CYS A 142 8.45 11.55 0.48
C CYS A 142 8.75 10.67 1.71
N ASP A 143 7.98 10.83 2.78
CA ASP A 143 8.15 10.04 4.00
C ASP A 143 7.30 8.76 4.00
N TYR A 144 6.19 8.76 3.25
CA TYR A 144 5.26 7.63 3.08
C TYR A 144 4.87 7.48 1.62
N ILE A 145 4.99 6.26 1.08
CA ILE A 145 4.66 5.95 -0.32
C ILE A 145 3.39 5.11 -0.35
N PHE A 146 2.44 5.48 -1.21
CA PHE A 146 1.18 4.79 -1.43
C PHE A 146 1.02 4.39 -2.90
N GLY A 147 0.41 3.24 -3.16
CA GLY A 147 0.14 2.76 -4.51
C GLY A 147 1.28 1.91 -5.06
N LYS A 148 1.60 2.08 -6.35
CA LYS A 148 2.57 1.24 -7.05
C LYS A 148 3.87 1.99 -7.30
N LEU A 149 4.92 1.66 -6.54
CA LEU A 149 6.28 2.10 -6.84
C LEU A 149 6.89 1.13 -7.86
N GLU A 150 6.77 1.46 -9.15
CA GLU A 150 7.38 0.69 -10.22
C GLU A 150 8.49 1.49 -10.91
N ILE A 151 9.69 0.90 -11.00
CA ILE A 151 10.83 1.45 -11.74
C ILE A 151 11.30 0.36 -12.69
N SER A 152 11.18 0.60 -13.99
CA SER A 152 11.40 -0.43 -15.00
C SER A 152 12.09 0.07 -16.26
N GLY A 153 13.08 -0.71 -16.73
CA GLY A 153 13.72 -0.52 -18.02
C GLY A 153 14.65 0.70 -18.12
N GLU A 154 15.01 1.05 -19.36
CA GLU A 154 16.05 2.06 -19.64
C GLU A 154 15.63 3.49 -19.29
N ASN A 155 14.33 3.79 -19.23
CA ASN A 155 13.80 5.11 -18.87
C ASN A 155 13.64 5.31 -17.36
N SER A 156 14.23 4.43 -16.54
CA SER A 156 14.20 4.52 -15.08
C SER A 156 14.91 5.80 -14.61
N PRO A 157 14.35 6.53 -13.62
CA PRO A 157 15.05 7.62 -12.97
C PRO A 157 16.39 7.14 -12.37
N ASN A 158 17.41 8.00 -12.40
CA ASN A 158 18.69 7.68 -11.80
C ASN A 158 18.62 7.68 -10.26
N ALA A 159 19.60 7.05 -9.62
CA ALA A 159 19.65 6.89 -8.17
C ALA A 159 19.65 8.21 -7.38
N GLU A 160 20.25 9.28 -7.92
CA GLU A 160 20.29 10.59 -7.26
C GLU A 160 18.88 11.21 -7.18
N VAL A 161 18.13 11.16 -8.30
CA VAL A 161 16.74 11.64 -8.34
C VAL A 161 15.88 10.78 -7.42
N LEU A 162 16.02 9.45 -7.45
CA LEU A 162 15.27 8.56 -6.57
C LEU A 162 15.56 8.84 -5.09
N THR A 163 16.82 9.11 -4.74
CA THR A 163 17.21 9.45 -3.37
C THR A 163 16.62 10.78 -2.92
N ARG A 164 16.61 11.79 -3.81
CA ARG A 164 15.94 13.08 -3.54
C ARG A 164 14.43 12.90 -3.29
N LYS A 165 13.79 12.02 -4.05
CA LYS A 165 12.34 11.77 -3.96
C LYS A 165 11.98 10.92 -2.74
N PHE A 166 12.69 9.83 -2.51
CA PHE A 166 12.25 8.76 -1.61
C PHE A 166 13.23 8.46 -0.47
N GLY A 167 14.35 9.18 -0.36
CA GLY A 167 15.38 8.93 0.64
C GLY A 167 14.90 9.04 2.10
N LYS A 168 13.74 9.67 2.36
CA LYS A 168 13.12 9.73 3.69
C LYS A 168 12.01 8.70 3.91
N ALA A 169 11.63 7.95 2.89
CA ALA A 169 10.50 7.04 2.96
C ALA A 169 10.75 5.97 4.01
N THR A 170 9.86 5.89 5.01
CA THR A 170 9.89 4.86 6.05
C THR A 170 8.89 3.75 5.77
N ASN A 171 7.89 4.00 4.92
CA ASN A 171 6.81 3.08 4.68
C ASN A 171 6.40 3.06 3.20
N ILE A 172 6.13 1.87 2.70
CA ILE A 172 5.42 1.65 1.43
C ILE A 172 4.12 0.92 1.75
N THR A 173 2.99 1.47 1.32
CA THR A 173 1.70 0.79 1.31
C THR A 173 1.26 0.52 -0.13
N GLY A 174 1.37 -0.72 -0.58
CA GLY A 174 1.10 -1.16 -1.95
C GLY A 174 2.27 -1.94 -2.56
N GLU A 175 2.42 -1.84 -3.87
CA GLU A 175 3.37 -2.64 -4.64
C GLU A 175 4.74 -1.97 -4.78
N LEU A 176 5.79 -2.78 -4.78
CA LEU A 176 7.15 -2.39 -5.12
C LEU A 176 7.65 -3.27 -6.27
N ALA A 177 8.00 -2.66 -7.40
CA ALA A 177 8.51 -3.37 -8.57
C ALA A 177 9.76 -2.68 -9.13
N ILE A 178 10.92 -3.33 -9.08
CA ILE A 178 12.18 -2.84 -9.65
C ILE A 178 12.68 -3.85 -10.69
N LEU A 179 12.54 -3.51 -11.97
CA LEU A 179 12.65 -4.47 -13.07
C LEU A 179 13.60 -4.00 -14.16
N ASN A 180 14.54 -4.84 -14.59
CA ASN A 180 15.39 -4.55 -15.76
C ASN A 180 16.09 -3.17 -15.69
N THR A 181 16.56 -2.78 -14.51
CA THR A 181 17.24 -1.49 -14.31
C THR A 181 18.77 -1.64 -14.30
N ASN A 182 19.47 -0.53 -14.52
CA ASN A 182 20.93 -0.44 -14.36
C ASN A 182 21.33 0.08 -12.96
N LEU A 183 20.42 0.03 -11.99
CA LEU A 183 20.73 0.44 -10.61
C LEU A 183 21.68 -0.58 -9.97
N THR A 184 22.70 -0.06 -9.28
CA THR A 184 23.65 -0.89 -8.52
C THR A 184 23.20 -1.08 -7.07
N SER A 185 22.34 -0.21 -6.55
CA SER A 185 21.82 -0.25 -5.18
C SER A 185 20.40 0.33 -5.12
N LEU A 186 19.58 -0.14 -4.16
CA LEU A 186 18.25 0.42 -3.84
C LEU A 186 18.25 1.29 -2.57
N GLU A 187 19.43 1.79 -2.16
CA GLU A 187 19.63 2.67 -0.98
C GLU A 187 18.83 3.99 -1.02
N PHE A 188 18.22 4.33 -2.15
CA PHE A 188 17.24 5.41 -2.20
C PHE A 188 16.01 5.14 -1.31
N LEU A 189 15.85 3.91 -0.80
CA LEU A 189 14.90 3.50 0.23
C LEU A 189 15.62 3.05 1.54
N SER A 190 16.79 3.60 1.85
CA SER A 190 17.58 3.22 3.05
C SER A 190 16.91 3.47 4.40
N ASN A 191 15.86 4.30 4.43
CA ASN A 191 15.05 4.54 5.62
C ASN A 191 13.80 3.65 5.73
N LEU A 192 13.58 2.76 4.76
CA LEU A 192 12.39 1.92 4.70
C LEU A 192 12.36 0.95 5.87
N VAL A 193 11.26 0.98 6.63
CA VAL A 193 11.01 0.13 7.80
C VAL A 193 9.96 -0.91 7.47
N ASN A 194 8.88 -0.51 6.80
CA ASN A 194 7.75 -1.40 6.51
C ASN A 194 7.35 -1.35 5.03
N ILE A 195 7.14 -2.53 4.44
CA ILE A 195 6.35 -2.69 3.21
C ILE A 195 5.08 -3.44 3.58
N THR A 196 3.92 -2.87 3.26
CA THR A 196 2.64 -3.46 3.58
C THR A 196 1.72 -3.42 2.37
N SER A 197 1.17 -4.56 2.01
CA SER A 197 0.03 -4.62 1.10
C SER A 197 -1.24 -4.85 1.90
N LYS A 198 -2.37 -4.41 1.36
CA LYS A 198 -3.69 -4.68 1.94
C LYS A 198 -4.60 -5.14 0.82
N TYR A 199 -5.12 -6.35 0.96
CA TYR A 199 -6.02 -6.93 -0.01
C TYR A 199 -7.44 -6.42 0.21
N ASN A 200 -8.14 -6.14 -0.89
CA ASN A 200 -9.57 -5.96 -0.85
C ASN A 200 -10.23 -7.33 -0.74
N VAL A 201 -10.67 -7.71 0.46
CA VAL A 201 -11.34 -9.00 0.73
C VAL A 201 -12.73 -9.11 0.08
N TYR A 202 -13.25 -8.01 -0.47
CA TYR A 202 -14.52 -7.96 -1.19
C TYR A 202 -14.34 -7.93 -2.71
N ALA A 203 -13.10 -7.88 -3.21
CA ALA A 203 -12.86 -8.00 -4.65
C ALA A 203 -13.26 -9.41 -5.13
N GLU A 204 -13.94 -9.48 -6.28
CA GLU A 204 -14.32 -10.75 -6.90
C GLU A 204 -13.10 -11.61 -7.25
N GLU A 205 -11.98 -10.96 -7.57
CA GLU A 205 -10.70 -11.58 -7.86
C GLU A 205 -9.65 -11.17 -6.83
N PHE A 206 -8.91 -12.16 -6.33
CA PHE A 206 -7.72 -11.91 -5.54
C PHE A 206 -6.63 -11.33 -6.45
N ILE A 207 -6.36 -10.04 -6.31
CA ILE A 207 -5.26 -9.38 -6.98
C ILE A 207 -4.03 -9.48 -6.08
N GLU A 208 -3.08 -10.31 -6.50
CA GLU A 208 -1.82 -10.46 -5.80
C GLU A 208 -1.02 -9.13 -5.83
N GLN A 209 -0.46 -8.77 -4.69
CA GLN A 209 0.35 -7.57 -4.50
C GLN A 209 1.79 -8.01 -4.26
N PHE A 210 2.78 -7.32 -4.82
CA PHE A 210 4.14 -7.84 -4.89
C PHE A 210 5.20 -6.89 -4.35
N VAL A 211 6.23 -7.51 -3.78
CA VAL A 211 7.59 -6.97 -3.75
C VAL A 211 8.39 -7.73 -4.79
N ARG A 212 8.63 -7.10 -5.94
CA ARG A 212 9.22 -7.71 -7.12
C ARG A 212 10.51 -7.01 -7.51
N ILE A 213 11.63 -7.73 -7.47
CA ILE A 213 12.95 -7.19 -7.86
C ILE A 213 13.58 -8.19 -8.81
N GLU A 214 13.55 -7.91 -10.10
CA GLU A 214 13.90 -8.91 -11.11
C GLU A 214 14.73 -8.35 -12.26
N ASN A 215 15.66 -9.19 -12.75
CA ASN A 215 16.48 -8.91 -13.93
C ASN A 215 17.34 -7.63 -13.82
N ASN A 216 17.77 -7.26 -12.61
CA ASN A 216 18.68 -6.13 -12.40
C ASN A 216 20.12 -6.65 -12.36
N VAL A 217 20.75 -6.77 -13.53
CA VAL A 217 22.06 -7.42 -13.70
C VAL A 217 23.21 -6.72 -12.97
N MET A 218 23.06 -5.43 -12.68
CA MET A 218 24.04 -4.62 -11.97
C MET A 218 23.75 -4.47 -10.47
N LEU A 219 22.60 -4.95 -10.00
CA LEU A 219 22.15 -4.73 -8.63
C LEU A 219 22.98 -5.57 -7.65
N GLU A 220 23.65 -4.90 -6.72
CA GLU A 220 24.56 -5.51 -5.75
C GLU A 220 23.96 -5.55 -4.34
N ARG A 221 23.13 -4.57 -3.98
CA ARG A 221 22.55 -4.41 -2.63
C ARG A 221 21.13 -3.88 -2.68
N LEU A 222 20.28 -4.32 -1.75
CA LEU A 222 19.03 -3.60 -1.46
C LEU A 222 19.35 -2.32 -0.67
N GLY A 223 20.13 -2.44 0.40
CA GLY A 223 20.49 -1.30 1.25
C GLY A 223 19.32 -0.86 2.12
N TRP A 224 18.53 -1.83 2.58
CA TRP A 224 17.35 -1.62 3.42
C TRP A 224 17.65 -2.09 4.84
N ASP A 225 18.74 -1.59 5.43
CA ASP A 225 19.23 -2.03 6.74
C ASP A 225 18.23 -1.79 7.89
N LYS A 226 17.22 -0.94 7.67
CA LYS A 226 16.14 -0.63 8.62
C LYS A 226 14.85 -1.40 8.37
N LEU A 227 14.79 -2.22 7.32
CA LEU A 227 13.58 -2.96 6.99
C LEU A 227 13.32 -4.00 8.09
N GLU A 228 12.16 -3.90 8.70
CA GLU A 228 11.74 -4.81 9.77
C GLU A 228 10.70 -5.81 9.24
N VAL A 229 9.82 -5.36 8.34
CA VAL A 229 8.68 -6.19 7.94
C VAL A 229 8.27 -5.97 6.48
N VAL A 230 8.08 -7.08 5.77
CA VAL A 230 7.25 -7.15 4.57
C VAL A 230 5.99 -7.92 4.91
N TYR A 231 4.84 -7.27 4.84
CA TYR A 231 3.56 -7.86 5.24
C TYR A 231 2.60 -7.95 4.05
N MET A 232 1.90 -9.09 3.95
CA MET A 232 0.82 -9.33 2.97
C MET A 232 1.22 -9.11 1.51
N SER A 233 2.52 -9.18 1.17
CA SER A 233 3.01 -8.94 -0.19
C SER A 233 3.75 -10.18 -0.68
N THR A 234 3.46 -10.64 -1.88
CA THR A 234 4.23 -11.75 -2.46
C THR A 234 5.63 -11.28 -2.82
N VAL A 235 6.63 -11.87 -2.17
CA VAL A 235 8.04 -11.57 -2.44
C VAL A 235 8.55 -12.40 -3.61
N SER A 236 9.03 -11.73 -4.65
CA SER A 236 9.64 -12.33 -5.84
C SER A 236 10.93 -11.58 -6.19
N ILE A 237 12.07 -12.13 -5.81
CA ILE A 237 13.38 -11.58 -6.12
C ILE A 237 14.20 -12.63 -6.88
N SER A 238 14.43 -12.40 -8.16
CA SER A 238 15.10 -13.37 -9.05
C SER A 238 15.92 -12.70 -10.14
N ALA A 239 16.87 -13.43 -10.73
CA ALA A 239 17.71 -12.97 -11.82
C ALA A 239 18.49 -11.66 -11.53
N ASN A 240 18.94 -11.49 -10.28
CA ASN A 240 19.85 -10.40 -9.87
C ASN A 240 21.22 -11.01 -9.49
N PRO A 241 22.09 -11.34 -10.46
CA PRO A 241 23.25 -12.21 -10.25
C PRO A 241 24.31 -11.69 -9.27
N LYS A 242 24.35 -10.37 -9.03
CA LYS A 242 25.28 -9.74 -8.10
C LYS A 242 24.68 -9.41 -6.73
N LEU A 243 23.37 -9.59 -6.58
CA LEU A 243 22.65 -9.16 -5.39
C LEU A 243 23.05 -10.02 -4.19
N CYS A 244 23.40 -9.35 -3.10
CA CYS A 244 23.54 -9.97 -1.80
C CYS A 244 22.65 -9.29 -0.74
N TYR A 245 22.28 -10.07 0.27
CA TYR A 245 21.44 -9.64 1.39
C TYR A 245 22.24 -9.66 2.70
N THR A 246 21.90 -8.74 3.58
CA THR A 246 22.16 -8.89 5.01
C THR A 246 21.16 -9.88 5.62
N VAL A 247 21.46 -10.38 6.82
CA VAL A 247 20.54 -11.27 7.55
C VAL A 247 19.25 -10.53 7.93
N ALA A 248 19.35 -9.24 8.28
CA ALA A 248 18.19 -8.42 8.65
C ALA A 248 17.25 -8.22 7.45
N GLU A 249 17.78 -7.86 6.27
CA GLU A 249 16.99 -7.74 5.04
C GLU A 249 16.28 -9.06 4.71
N LEU A 250 16.99 -10.18 4.82
CA LEU A 250 16.41 -11.50 4.52
C LEU A 250 15.32 -11.90 5.52
N ASP A 251 15.52 -11.64 6.82
CA ASP A 251 14.53 -11.91 7.86
C ASP A 251 13.22 -11.14 7.61
N ALA A 252 13.34 -9.83 7.30
CA ALA A 252 12.18 -8.99 7.00
C ALA A 252 11.43 -9.40 5.73
N LEU A 253 12.14 -9.83 4.68
CA LEU A 253 11.55 -10.35 3.44
C LEU A 253 10.81 -11.68 3.68
N LEU A 254 11.41 -12.58 4.49
CA LEU A 254 10.82 -13.87 4.84
C LEU A 254 9.68 -13.76 5.86
N TYR A 255 9.49 -12.60 6.48
CA TYR A 255 8.33 -12.33 7.33
C TYR A 255 7.01 -12.41 6.55
N SER A 256 7.03 -12.13 5.25
CA SER A 256 5.81 -12.17 4.45
C SER A 256 5.22 -13.58 4.40
N GLU A 257 3.90 -13.67 4.50
CA GLU A 257 3.17 -14.95 4.41
C GLU A 257 3.32 -15.60 3.03
N TYR A 258 3.59 -14.78 2.00
CA TYR A 258 3.71 -15.19 0.61
C TYR A 258 5.12 -14.87 0.09
N VAL A 259 5.92 -15.91 -0.11
CA VAL A 259 7.23 -15.82 -0.76
C VAL A 259 7.21 -16.77 -1.95
N ASN A 260 7.47 -16.26 -3.15
CA ASN A 260 7.56 -17.07 -4.36
C ASN A 260 9.01 -17.53 -4.57
N VAL A 261 9.92 -16.57 -4.71
CA VAL A 261 11.35 -16.82 -4.96
C VAL A 261 12.20 -15.74 -4.33
N ILE A 262 13.34 -16.14 -3.75
CA ILE A 262 14.42 -15.23 -3.34
C ILE A 262 15.74 -15.86 -3.78
N GLU A 263 16.34 -15.28 -4.82
CA GLU A 263 17.67 -15.62 -5.31
C GLU A 263 18.68 -14.55 -4.90
N GLY A 264 19.88 -14.99 -4.56
CA GLY A 264 21.01 -14.11 -4.28
C GLY A 264 21.97 -14.76 -3.29
N LYS A 265 22.82 -13.94 -2.69
CA LYS A 265 23.86 -14.40 -1.76
C LYS A 265 23.71 -13.70 -0.43
N LEU A 266 24.29 -14.27 0.63
CA LEU A 266 24.53 -13.45 1.82
C LEU A 266 25.74 -12.58 1.55
N CYS A 267 25.64 -11.29 1.87
CA CYS A 267 26.79 -10.40 1.79
C CYS A 267 27.88 -10.95 2.73
N ALA A 268 29.14 -10.92 2.30
CA ALA A 268 30.25 -11.51 3.05
C ALA A 268 30.27 -10.96 4.49
N VAL A 269 29.82 -11.79 5.44
CA VAL A 269 29.85 -11.46 6.86
C VAL A 269 31.25 -11.76 7.35
N ILE A 270 31.97 -10.72 7.79
CA ILE A 270 33.16 -10.92 8.62
C ILE A 270 32.66 -11.53 9.94
N TYR A 271 32.73 -12.86 10.02
CA TYR A 271 32.46 -13.74 11.17
C TYR A 271 31.22 -13.40 12.05
N LEU A 272 30.12 -14.11 11.83
CA LEU A 272 29.34 -14.68 12.93
C LEU A 272 28.53 -15.88 12.44
N PHE A 273 28.62 -17.00 13.15
CA PHE A 273 27.72 -18.15 13.00
C PHE A 273 26.29 -17.68 13.24
N VAL A 274 25.48 -17.57 12.19
CA VAL A 274 24.03 -17.39 12.31
C VAL A 274 23.37 -18.75 12.15
N LEU A 275 22.90 -19.30 13.27
CA LEU A 275 21.93 -20.39 13.29
C LEU A 275 20.58 -19.82 12.83
N LEU A 276 20.21 -20.06 11.57
CA LEU A 276 18.82 -19.89 11.12
C LEU A 276 17.99 -21.02 11.74
N THR A 277 17.60 -20.89 13.01
CA THR A 277 16.60 -21.77 13.63
C THR A 277 15.21 -21.29 13.25
N THR A 278 14.66 -21.88 12.20
CA THR A 278 13.22 -22.11 11.95
C THR A 278 12.23 -21.04 12.45
N GLN A 279 11.95 -20.04 11.62
CA GLN A 279 10.59 -19.47 11.50
C GLN A 279 9.93 -20.05 10.24
N SER A 280 9.47 -21.31 10.32
CA SER A 280 8.78 -22.00 9.21
C SER A 280 7.36 -22.46 9.60
N SER A 281 6.71 -21.77 10.52
CA SER A 281 5.34 -22.11 10.93
C SER A 281 4.26 -21.19 10.35
N ARG A 282 4.61 -20.19 9.51
CA ARG A 282 3.64 -19.20 9.00
C ARG A 282 3.55 -19.04 7.47
N CYS A 283 4.57 -19.39 6.69
CA CYS A 283 4.44 -19.31 5.23
C CYS A 283 3.51 -20.42 4.69
N GLN A 284 2.45 -20.05 3.98
CA GLN A 284 1.67 -21.00 3.19
C GLN A 284 2.34 -21.16 1.81
N THR A 285 3.22 -22.15 1.69
CA THR A 285 4.05 -22.30 0.49
C THR A 285 3.36 -23.09 -0.62
N LYS A 286 3.27 -22.51 -1.83
CA LYS A 286 3.36 -23.26 -3.10
C LYS A 286 4.79 -23.06 -3.62
N ASN A 287 5.60 -24.12 -3.68
CA ASN A 287 6.91 -24.19 -4.35
C ASN A 287 7.89 -23.02 -4.07
N VAL A 288 8.36 -22.88 -2.83
CA VAL A 288 9.43 -21.91 -2.52
C VAL A 288 10.81 -22.50 -2.82
N SER A 289 11.59 -21.83 -3.67
CA SER A 289 13.02 -22.08 -3.85
C SER A 289 13.83 -20.91 -3.28
N VAL A 290 14.47 -21.13 -2.13
CA VAL A 290 15.50 -20.22 -1.60
C VAL A 290 16.85 -20.80 -1.98
N SER A 291 17.54 -20.15 -2.91
CA SER A 291 18.88 -20.54 -3.37
C SER A 291 19.88 -19.52 -2.88
N ILE A 292 20.49 -19.78 -1.71
CA ILE A 292 21.55 -18.95 -1.15
C ILE A 292 22.88 -19.66 -1.38
N GLU A 293 23.69 -19.14 -2.31
CA GLU A 293 25.07 -19.61 -2.49
C GLU A 293 25.94 -19.10 -1.33
N LEU A 294 26.21 -19.99 -0.37
CA LEU A 294 27.30 -19.82 0.59
C LEU A 294 28.63 -20.09 -0.12
N LEU A 295 29.66 -19.30 0.17
CA LEU A 295 31.02 -19.45 -0.41
C LEU A 295 31.75 -20.76 -0.02
N ARG A 296 31.06 -21.79 0.53
CA ARG A 296 31.31 -23.27 0.57
C ARG A 296 30.54 -23.95 1.74
N PRO A 297 30.26 -25.27 1.69
CA PRO A 297 29.22 -25.95 0.91
C PRO A 297 27.87 -26.15 1.64
N ILE A 298 26.80 -26.01 0.85
CA ILE A 298 25.45 -26.61 0.91
C ILE A 298 24.58 -26.30 2.14
N LEU A 299 23.68 -25.32 1.96
CA LEU A 299 22.33 -25.37 2.50
C LEU A 299 21.34 -25.31 1.33
N VAL A 300 20.73 -26.45 0.98
CA VAL A 300 19.54 -26.47 0.13
C VAL A 300 18.34 -26.49 1.06
N VAL A 301 17.59 -25.39 1.15
CA VAL A 301 16.32 -25.39 1.87
C VAL A 301 15.28 -26.05 0.96
N THR A 302 15.12 -27.37 1.08
CA THR A 302 13.93 -28.05 0.58
C THR A 302 12.95 -28.20 1.74
N ASN A 303 11.84 -27.48 1.72
CA ASN A 303 10.80 -27.67 2.71
C ASN A 303 9.88 -28.81 2.26
N LYS A 304 9.80 -29.90 3.04
CA LYS A 304 8.85 -30.98 2.79
C LYS A 304 7.44 -30.46 3.06
N THR A 305 6.57 -30.64 2.07
CA THR A 305 5.12 -30.40 2.09
C THR A 305 4.46 -30.42 3.47
N ALA A 306 4.09 -29.24 3.97
CA ALA A 306 3.12 -29.12 5.04
C ALA A 306 1.70 -29.27 4.45
N LYS A 307 0.91 -30.21 4.99
CA LYS A 307 -0.50 -30.40 4.62
C LYS A 307 -1.30 -29.10 4.89
N PRO A 308 -2.23 -28.71 4.01
CA PRO A 308 -3.05 -27.53 4.26
C PRO A 308 -3.96 -27.76 5.47
N SER A 309 -3.88 -26.87 6.47
CA SER A 309 -4.90 -26.74 7.51
C SER A 309 -6.13 -26.08 6.91
N ALA A 310 -7.16 -26.88 6.67
CA ALA A 310 -8.47 -26.42 6.21
C ALA A 310 -9.16 -25.55 7.27
N TRP A 311 -9.74 -24.44 6.83
CA TRP A 311 -10.87 -23.78 7.51
C TRP A 311 -12.12 -23.87 6.61
N PRO A 312 -13.33 -23.92 7.20
CA PRO A 312 -14.43 -24.68 6.64
C PRO A 312 -15.24 -23.84 5.63
N VAL A 313 -15.42 -24.39 4.43
CA VAL A 313 -16.54 -23.99 3.57
C VAL A 313 -17.39 -25.23 3.33
N SER A 314 -18.69 -25.03 3.54
CA SER A 314 -19.78 -25.98 3.55
C SER A 314 -19.83 -26.93 2.34
N GLN A 315 -20.33 -28.13 2.65
CA GLN A 315 -20.59 -29.30 1.80
C GLN A 315 -21.24 -28.99 0.44
N ILE A 316 -20.87 -29.78 -0.59
CA ILE A 316 -21.77 -30.71 -1.31
C ILE A 316 -20.90 -31.90 -1.78
N ILE A 317 -21.13 -33.06 -1.17
CA ILE A 317 -20.61 -34.36 -1.64
C ILE A 317 -21.76 -35.03 -2.40
N ARG A 318 -21.52 -35.44 -3.66
CA ARG A 318 -22.26 -36.56 -4.26
C ARG A 318 -21.29 -37.70 -4.53
N ARG A 319 -21.41 -38.75 -3.71
CA ARG A 319 -20.94 -40.10 -3.99
C ARG A 319 -21.66 -40.64 -5.23
N LYS A 320 -20.92 -41.37 -6.07
CA LYS A 320 -21.35 -42.71 -6.47
C LYS A 320 -20.13 -43.63 -6.56
N GLU A 321 -20.30 -44.78 -5.91
CA GLU A 321 -19.42 -45.94 -5.76
C GLU A 321 -19.04 -46.54 -7.13
N VAL A 322 -17.77 -46.89 -7.34
CA VAL A 322 -17.18 -48.25 -7.30
C VAL A 322 -17.81 -49.20 -8.32
N GLU A 323 -17.01 -49.68 -9.28
CA GLU A 323 -16.77 -51.12 -9.50
C GLU A 323 -15.56 -51.36 -10.41
N GLN A 324 -14.60 -52.11 -9.85
CA GLN A 324 -13.50 -52.94 -10.38
C GLN A 324 -12.54 -52.39 -11.44
#